data_AF-A0A2A2QGD9-F1
#
_entry.id   AF-A0A2A2QGD9-F1
#
_cell.length_a   1.000
_cell.length_b   1.000
_cell.length_c   1.000
_cell.angle_alpha   90.00
_cell.angle_beta   90.00
_cell.angle_gamma   90.00
#
_symmetry.space_group_name_H-M   'P 1'
#
loop_
_entity.id
_entity.type
_entity.pdbx_description
1 polymer ?
#
loop_
_entity_poly.entity_id
_entity_poly.type
_entity_poly.pdbx_seq_one_letter_code
_entity_poly.pdbx_strand_id
1 'polypeptide(L)'
;MTLRRPWTWLALAGISGGGALRHAWPSWPTLIPACTIRRFTGLHCPGCGGTRCALKLLDGDVAGALAMNAAVTLIALVFSGVIAAGVWQEWKGGSGRVFPSWLAWSLTGFVVAFGLVRNLPWWPFTLLVPQ
;
A
#
# COMPACT_ATOMS: atom_id res chain seq x y z
N MET A 1 21.85 20.15 5.24
CA MET A 1 22.10 18.73 5.57
C MET A 1 21.54 17.87 4.46
N THR A 2 22.34 17.52 3.45
CA THR A 2 21.94 16.53 2.44
C THR A 2 21.95 15.16 3.10
N LEU A 3 20.77 14.54 3.27
CA LEU A 3 20.66 13.16 3.75
C LEU A 3 21.52 12.29 2.83
N ARG A 4 22.68 11.81 3.31
CA ARG A 4 23.59 10.95 2.54
C ARG A 4 22.99 9.58 2.21
N ARG A 5 21.89 9.21 2.89
CA ARG A 5 21.26 7.89 2.80
C ARG A 5 19.73 7.96 2.90
N PRO A 6 19.03 8.62 1.97
CA PRO A 6 17.58 8.79 2.04
C PRO A 6 16.82 7.46 2.13
N TRP A 7 17.28 6.39 1.50
CA TRP A 7 16.57 5.11 1.47
C TRP A 7 16.63 4.38 2.82
N THR A 8 17.77 4.37 3.51
CA THR A 8 17.84 3.83 4.88
C THR A 8 16.90 4.54 5.86
N TRP A 9 16.81 5.88 5.77
CA TRP A 9 15.89 6.64 6.62
C TRP A 9 14.42 6.33 6.32
N LEU A 10 14.06 6.18 5.04
CA LEU A 10 12.72 5.75 4.65
C LEU A 10 12.39 4.34 5.14
N ALA A 11 13.34 3.41 5.06
CA ALA A 11 13.17 2.05 5.58
C ALA A 11 12.95 2.06 7.10
N LEU A 12 13.78 2.80 7.84
CA LEU A 12 13.66 2.91 9.31
C LEU A 12 12.34 3.57 9.72
N ALA A 13 11.91 4.63 9.02
CA ALA A 13 10.62 5.27 9.26
C ALA A 13 9.43 4.34 8.95
N GLY A 14 9.55 3.52 7.90
CA GLY A 14 8.55 2.50 7.57
C GLY A 14 8.44 1.41 8.64
N ILE A 15 9.57 0.91 9.13
CA ILE A 15 9.62 -0.12 10.18
C ILE A 15 9.08 0.45 11.50
N SER A 16 9.50 1.65 11.90
CA SER A 16 9.03 2.27 13.15
C SER A 16 7.54 2.59 13.09
N GLY A 17 7.06 3.15 11.97
CA GLY A 17 5.64 3.42 11.75
C GLY A 17 4.79 2.15 11.73
N GLY A 18 5.25 1.09 11.05
CA GLY A 18 4.58 -0.21 11.01
C GLY A 18 4.55 -0.90 12.37
N GLY A 19 5.65 -0.84 13.12
CA GLY A 19 5.74 -1.37 14.48
C GLY A 19 4.81 -0.64 15.45
N ALA A 20 4.79 0.70 15.41
CA ALA A 20 3.89 1.50 16.22
C ALA A 20 2.42 1.19 15.89
N LEU A 21 2.08 1.06 14.60
CA LEU A 21 0.74 0.69 14.16
C LEU A 21 0.36 -0.70 14.66
N ARG A 22 1.24 -1.70 14.53
CA ARG A 22 1.01 -3.07 15.02
C ARG A 22 0.81 -3.13 16.54
N HIS A 23 1.57 -2.34 17.30
CA HIS A 23 1.43 -2.26 18.75
C HIS A 23 0.16 -1.53 19.21
N ALA A 24 -0.22 -0.45 18.51
CA ALA A 24 -1.44 0.28 18.82
C ALA A 24 -2.70 -0.46 18.35
N TRP A 25 -2.60 -1.27 17.29
CA TRP A 25 -3.74 -1.92 16.63
C TRP A 25 -4.71 -2.68 17.57
N PRO A 26 -4.25 -3.53 18.51
CA PRO A 26 -5.13 -4.26 19.42
C PRO A 26 -6.05 -3.36 20.26
N SER A 27 -5.67 -2.10 20.48
CA SER A 27 -6.44 -1.13 21.27
C SER A 27 -7.42 -0.30 20.44
N TRP A 28 -7.41 -0.41 19.10
CA TRP A 28 -8.18 0.44 18.17
C TRP A 28 -9.10 -0.29 17.17
N PRO A 29 -9.52 -1.57 17.34
CA PRO A 29 -10.25 -2.28 16.28
C PRO A 29 -11.63 -1.67 15.96
N THR A 30 -12.25 -0.95 16.89
CA THR A 30 -13.54 -0.25 16.71
C THR A 30 -13.42 1.11 16.00
N LEU A 31 -12.20 1.59 15.78
CA LEU A 31 -11.91 2.95 15.30
C LEU A 31 -11.58 3.04 13.81
N ILE A 32 -11.62 1.95 13.04
CA ILE A 32 -11.59 2.06 11.58
C ILE A 32 -13.01 2.43 11.10
N PRO A 33 -13.28 3.69 10.74
CA PRO A 33 -14.58 4.06 10.23
C PRO A 33 -14.85 3.34 8.91
N ALA A 34 -16.12 3.05 8.65
CA ALA A 34 -16.54 2.62 7.33
C ALA A 34 -16.14 3.67 6.27
N CYS A 35 -15.80 3.22 5.06
CA CYS A 35 -15.36 4.10 3.97
C CYS A 35 -16.45 5.15 3.68
N THR A 36 -16.21 6.42 4.04
CA THR A 36 -17.18 7.52 3.90
C THR A 36 -17.67 7.68 2.46
N ILE A 37 -16.76 7.52 1.49
CA ILE A 37 -17.09 7.58 0.06
C ILE A 37 -18.12 6.51 -0.31
N ARG A 38 -17.92 5.25 0.11
CA ARG A 38 -18.89 4.16 -0.12
C ARG A 38 -20.22 4.43 0.57
N ARG A 39 -20.19 5.01 1.77
CA ARG A 39 -21.41 5.34 2.51
C ARG A 39 -22.28 6.38 1.79
N PHE A 40 -21.68 7.37 1.15
CA PHE A 40 -22.42 8.43 0.45
C PHE A 40 -22.71 8.13 -1.03
N THR A 41 -21.80 7.46 -1.73
CA THR A 41 -21.90 7.25 -3.20
C THR A 41 -22.29 5.83 -3.57
N GLY A 42 -22.20 4.87 -2.66
CA GLY A 42 -22.30 3.44 -2.97
C GLY A 42 -21.08 2.86 -3.70
N LEU A 43 -20.15 3.71 -4.19
CA LEU A 43 -19.00 3.30 -4.97
C LEU A 43 -17.82 2.89 -4.09
N HIS A 44 -17.08 1.89 -4.56
CA HIS A 44 -15.85 1.42 -3.94
C HIS A 44 -14.67 2.26 -4.44
N CYS A 45 -14.10 3.11 -3.59
CA CYS A 45 -12.89 3.86 -3.95
C CYS A 45 -11.66 2.92 -3.97
N PRO A 46 -10.59 3.26 -4.73
CA PRO A 46 -9.41 2.41 -4.84
C PRO A 46 -8.72 2.15 -3.48
N GLY A 47 -8.90 3.06 -2.51
CA GLY A 47 -8.35 2.95 -1.16
C GLY A 47 -9.24 2.28 -0.11
N CYS A 48 -10.52 1.97 -0.40
CA CYS A 48 -11.37 1.35 0.62
C CYS A 48 -10.79 -0.02 1.05
N GLY A 49 -10.71 -0.27 2.35
CA GLY A 49 -10.07 -1.46 2.92
C GLY A 49 -8.55 -1.37 3.07
N GLY A 50 -7.92 -0.25 2.69
CA GLY A 50 -6.47 -0.06 2.76
C GLY A 50 -5.87 -0.24 4.17
N THR A 51 -6.55 0.25 5.21
CA THR A 51 -6.08 0.07 6.60
C THR A 51 -6.09 -1.40 7.03
N ARG A 52 -7.15 -2.16 6.70
CA ARG A 52 -7.22 -3.61 6.99
C ARG A 52 -6.18 -4.40 6.18
N CYS A 53 -5.97 -4.01 4.92
CA CYS A 53 -4.93 -4.55 4.07
C CYS A 53 -3.53 -4.32 4.67
N ALA A 54 -3.24 -3.12 5.16
CA ALA A 54 -1.95 -2.80 5.77
C ALA A 54 -1.68 -3.62 7.03
N LEU A 55 -2.71 -3.89 7.83
CA LEU A 55 -2.58 -4.72 9.03
C LEU A 55 -2.31 -6.18 8.68
N LYS A 56 -3.01 -6.71 7.68
CA LYS A 56 -2.71 -8.05 7.13
C LYS A 56 -1.28 -8.16 6.62
N LEU A 57 -0.78 -7.12 5.94
CA LEU A 57 0.62 -7.05 5.53
C LEU A 57 1.60 -7.00 6.71
N LEU A 58 1.26 -6.28 7.78
CA LEU A 58 2.08 -6.23 9.01
C LEU A 58 2.12 -7.58 9.74
N ASP A 59 1.06 -8.38 9.64
CA ASP A 59 1.01 -9.75 10.13
C ASP A 59 1.69 -10.77 9.18
N GLY A 60 2.16 -10.33 8.01
CA GLY A 60 2.77 -11.19 6.99
C GLY A 60 1.76 -11.94 6.11
N ASP A 61 0.46 -11.70 6.27
CA ASP A 61 -0.63 -12.33 5.53
C ASP A 61 -0.88 -11.61 4.19
N VAL A 62 -0.02 -11.89 3.20
CA VAL A 62 -0.12 -11.30 1.85
C VAL A 62 -1.39 -11.75 1.13
N ALA A 63 -1.82 -13.00 1.31
CA ALA A 63 -3.03 -13.52 0.68
C ALA A 63 -4.28 -12.81 1.23
N GLY A 64 -4.36 -12.63 2.55
CA GLY A 64 -5.41 -11.86 3.20
C GLY A 64 -5.37 -10.38 2.83
N ALA A 65 -4.18 -9.80 2.62
CA ALA A 65 -4.04 -8.44 2.13
C ALA A 65 -4.58 -8.26 0.70
N LEU A 66 -4.28 -9.20 -0.21
CA LEU A 66 -4.81 -9.21 -1.58
C LEU A 66 -6.34 -9.31 -1.59
N ALA A 67 -6.91 -10.18 -0.74
CA ALA A 67 -8.35 -10.33 -0.60
C ALA A 67 -9.03 -9.05 -0.09
N MET A 68 -8.35 -8.28 0.76
CA MET A 68 -8.85 -6.99 1.26
C MET A 68 -8.73 -5.88 0.22
N ASN A 69 -7.54 -5.71 -0.36
CA ASN A 69 -7.27 -4.71 -1.38
C ASN A 69 -6.04 -5.09 -2.21
N ALA A 70 -6.28 -5.70 -3.38
CA ALA A 70 -5.25 -6.07 -4.32
C ALA A 70 -4.37 -4.89 -4.77
N ALA A 71 -4.97 -3.72 -5.05
CA ALA A 71 -4.18 -2.57 -5.50
C ALA A 71 -3.23 -2.05 -4.43
N VAL A 72 -3.72 -1.82 -3.21
CA VAL A 72 -2.88 -1.37 -2.09
C VAL A 72 -1.78 -2.38 -1.79
N THR A 73 -2.11 -3.68 -1.84
CA THR A 73 -1.12 -4.74 -1.64
C THR A 73 0.00 -4.69 -2.67
N LEU A 74 -0.36 -4.64 -3.96
CA LEU A 74 0.63 -4.60 -5.05
C LEU A 74 1.50 -3.35 -5.00
N ILE A 75 0.88 -2.19 -4.72
CA ILE A 75 1.62 -0.93 -4.55
C ILE A 75 2.60 -1.05 -3.37
N ALA A 76 2.15 -1.57 -2.22
CA ALA A 76 3.00 -1.75 -1.06
C ALA A 76 4.20 -2.67 -1.35
N LEU A 77 4.00 -3.75 -2.11
CA LEU A 77 5.06 -4.67 -2.54
C LEU A 77 6.06 -4.00 -3.50
N VAL A 78 5.59 -3.20 -4.45
CA VAL A 78 6.46 -2.46 -5.36
C VAL A 78 7.30 -1.45 -4.57
N PHE A 79 6.68 -0.68 -3.68
CA PHE A 79 7.39 0.31 -2.86
C PHE A 79 8.41 -0.34 -1.91
N SER A 80 8.07 -1.48 -1.28
CA SER A 80 9.02 -2.20 -0.41
C SER A 80 10.23 -2.69 -1.21
N GLY A 81 10.03 -3.20 -2.42
CA GLY A 81 11.10 -3.59 -3.33
C GLY A 81 11.99 -2.41 -3.75
N VAL A 82 11.40 -1.25 -4.07
CA VAL A 82 12.16 -0.02 -4.41
C VAL A 82 13.01 0.43 -3.22
N ILE A 83 12.43 0.47 -2.01
CA ILE A 83 13.15 0.87 -0.80
C ILE A 83 14.30 -0.11 -0.53
N ALA A 84 14.07 -1.41 -0.61
CA ALA A 84 15.10 -2.44 -0.43
C ALA A 84 16.23 -2.30 -1.45
N ALA A 85 15.90 -2.08 -2.73
CA ALA A 85 16.88 -1.84 -3.78
C ALA A 85 17.68 -0.54 -3.53
N GLY A 86 17.02 0.51 -3.06
CA GLY A 86 17.66 1.78 -2.68
C GLY A 86 18.66 1.61 -1.53
N VAL A 87 18.25 0.91 -0.46
CA VAL A 87 19.13 0.58 0.67
C VAL A 87 20.32 -0.27 0.21
N TRP A 88 20.08 -1.27 -0.63
CA TRP A 88 21.13 -2.13 -1.18
C TRP A 88 22.16 -1.35 -2.01
N GLN A 89 21.70 -0.40 -2.84
CA GLN A 89 22.60 0.47 -3.60
C GLN A 89 23.40 1.41 -2.70
N GLU A 90 22.78 1.99 -1.67
CA GLU A 90 23.48 2.82 -0.67
C GLU A 90 24.58 2.03 0.05
N TRP A 91 24.33 0.75 0.36
CA TRP A 91 25.32 -0.14 0.98
C TRP A 91 26.49 -0.45 0.04
N LYS A 92 26.22 -0.57 -1.27
CA LYS A 92 27.26 -0.75 -2.29
C LYS A 92 27.97 0.55 -2.70
N GLY A 93 27.63 1.68 -2.09
CA GLY A 93 28.22 2.99 -2.39
C GLY A 93 27.69 3.64 -3.69
N GLY A 94 26.62 3.11 -4.27
CA GLY A 94 25.97 3.70 -5.43
C GLY A 94 24.95 4.77 -5.04
N SER A 95 24.88 5.87 -5.80
CA SER A 95 23.83 6.89 -5.66
C SER A 95 22.89 6.86 -6.87
N GLY A 96 22.01 5.86 -6.91
CA GLY A 96 20.99 5.72 -7.95
C GLY A 96 19.63 6.27 -7.52
N ARG A 97 18.96 7.00 -8.42
CA ARG A 97 17.51 7.28 -8.30
C ARG A 97 16.76 6.00 -8.71
N VAL A 98 16.33 5.18 -7.75
CA VAL A 98 15.62 3.91 -8.00
C VAL A 98 14.13 4.07 -8.32
N PHE A 99 13.60 5.29 -8.27
CA PHE A 99 12.20 5.56 -8.59
C PHE A 99 12.08 6.39 -9.88
N PRO A 100 11.88 5.75 -11.03
CA PRO A 100 11.74 6.46 -12.30
C PRO A 100 10.35 7.08 -12.45
N SER A 101 10.24 8.18 -13.20
CA SER A 101 8.98 8.89 -13.43
C SER A 101 7.92 8.04 -14.12
N TRP A 102 8.32 7.11 -15.01
CA TRP A 102 7.38 6.20 -15.67
C TRP A 102 6.66 5.30 -14.66
N LEU A 103 7.36 4.83 -13.62
CA LEU A 103 6.77 3.98 -12.59
C LEU A 103 5.70 4.74 -11.80
N ALA A 104 5.93 6.02 -11.50
CA ALA A 104 4.93 6.86 -10.85
C ALA A 104 3.65 6.96 -11.71
N TRP A 105 3.79 7.26 -13.01
CA TRP A 105 2.65 7.33 -13.92
C TRP A 105 1.95 5.99 -14.12
N SER A 106 2.71 4.88 -14.19
CA SER A 106 2.14 3.54 -14.28
C SER A 106 1.33 3.19 -13.03
N LEU A 107 1.83 3.52 -11.83
CA LEU A 107 1.11 3.30 -10.58
C LEU A 107 -0.16 4.17 -10.50
N THR A 108 -0.09 5.43 -10.93
CA THR A 108 -1.26 6.30 -11.02
C THR A 108 -2.31 5.74 -11.98
N GLY A 109 -1.91 5.36 -13.19
CA GLY A 109 -2.80 4.74 -14.18
C GLY A 109 -3.42 3.45 -13.66
N PHE A 110 -2.62 2.62 -12.96
CA PHE A 110 -3.09 1.39 -12.33
C PHE A 110 -4.15 1.65 -11.24
N VAL A 111 -3.94 2.65 -10.36
CA VAL A 111 -4.92 3.02 -9.32
C VAL A 111 -6.25 3.48 -9.92
N VAL A 112 -6.19 4.30 -10.99
CA VAL A 112 -7.37 4.77 -11.70
C VAL A 112 -8.09 3.59 -12.36
N ALA A 113 -7.38 2.76 -13.11
CA ALA A 113 -7.94 1.59 -13.77
C ALA A 113 -8.55 0.61 -12.77
N PHE A 114 -7.87 0.33 -11.65
CA PHE A 114 -8.39 -0.52 -10.58
C PHE A 114 -9.66 0.06 -9.95
N GLY A 115 -9.69 1.38 -9.71
CA GLY A 115 -10.89 2.06 -9.22
C GLY A 115 -12.07 1.88 -10.16
N LEU A 116 -11.87 2.01 -11.48
CA LEU A 116 -12.91 1.78 -12.47
C LEU A 116 -13.36 0.32 -12.46
N VAL A 117 -12.42 -0.61 -12.63
CA VAL A 117 -12.66 -2.05 -12.73
C VAL A 117 -13.35 -2.61 -11.48
N ARG A 118 -13.03 -2.13 -10.28
CA ARG A 118 -13.64 -2.60 -9.02
C ARG A 118 -15.12 -2.21 -8.88
N ASN A 119 -15.61 -1.26 -9.67
CA ASN A 119 -17.01 -0.84 -9.66
C ASN A 119 -17.85 -1.51 -10.78
N LEU A 120 -17.26 -2.42 -11.55
CA LEU A 120 -17.97 -3.17 -12.58
C LEU A 120 -18.80 -4.32 -11.97
N PRO A 121 -20.10 -4.47 -12.33
CA PRO A 121 -21.03 -5.39 -11.65
C PRO A 121 -20.96 -6.86 -12.13
N TRP A 122 -20.10 -7.17 -13.10
CA TRP A 122 -19.97 -8.51 -13.71
C TRP A 122 -18.75 -9.29 -13.19
N TRP A 123 -18.84 -10.61 -13.22
CA TRP A 123 -17.75 -11.53 -12.85
C TRP A 123 -16.57 -11.39 -13.84
N PRO A 124 -15.30 -11.46 -13.42
CA PRO A 124 -14.77 -11.75 -12.07
C PRO A 124 -14.54 -10.50 -11.20
N PHE A 125 -14.93 -9.31 -11.65
CA PHE A 125 -14.58 -8.05 -10.97
C PHE A 125 -15.30 -7.84 -9.63
N THR A 126 -16.39 -8.55 -9.42
CA THR A 126 -17.06 -8.66 -8.11
C THR A 126 -16.16 -9.25 -7.03
N LEU A 127 -15.14 -10.06 -7.37
CA LEU A 127 -14.17 -10.60 -6.41
C LEU A 127 -13.23 -9.54 -5.85
N LEU A 128 -13.08 -8.40 -6.54
CA LEU A 128 -12.24 -7.31 -6.05
C LEU A 128 -12.96 -6.51 -4.96
N VAL A 129 -14.27 -6.65 -4.79
CA VAL A 129 -15.03 -5.92 -3.76
C VAL A 129 -14.66 -6.47 -2.37
N PRO A 130 -14.27 -5.61 -1.42
CA PRO A 130 -13.96 -6.07 -0.07
C PRO A 130 -15.25 -6.53 0.59
N GLN A 131 -15.25 -7.77 1.07
CA GLN A 131 -16.38 -8.40 1.77
C GLN A 131 -16.49 -7.89 3.22
#